data_AF-A0A936X0Q5-F1
#
_entry.id   AF-A0A936X0Q5-F1
#
_cell.length_a   1.000
_cell.length_b   1.000
_cell.length_c   1.000
_cell.angle_alpha   90.00
_cell.angle_beta   90.00
_cell.angle_gamma   90.00
#
_symmetry.space_group_name_H-M   'P 1'
#
loop_
_entity.id
_entity.type
_entity.pdbx_description
1 polymer ?
#
loop_
_entity_poly.entity_id
_entity_poly.type
_entity_poly.pdbx_seq_one_letter_code
_entity_poly.pdbx_strand_id
1 'polypeptide(L)'
;MARFGLLLLNKGKWDQTVILSDTNYYKAQTNTSQDLNPSYGYLTWLNGKSNYMLPTLQAVFPGMLTPNAPADMFSALGKNDQKVYVVPSQNLVVIRMGESAGNVQLAVSSFDNELWGKLKTVIGY
;
A
#
# COMPACT_ATOMS: atom_id res chain seq x y z
N MET A 1 -13.48 5.17 -0.21
CA MET A 1 -12.14 4.56 -0.02
C MET A 1 -12.19 3.25 0.76
N ALA A 2 -12.78 3.18 1.95
CA ALA A 2 -12.85 1.94 2.75
C ALA A 2 -13.37 0.70 1.98
N ARG A 3 -14.51 0.84 1.28
CA ARG A 3 -15.07 -0.26 0.46
C ARG A 3 -14.12 -0.73 -0.65
N PHE A 4 -13.34 0.19 -1.23
CA PHE A 4 -12.34 -0.17 -2.24
C PHE A 4 -11.19 -0.98 -1.62
N GLY A 5 -10.70 -0.58 -0.45
CA GLY A 5 -9.72 -1.38 0.29
C GLY A 5 -10.26 -2.77 0.66
N LEU A 6 -11.52 -2.89 1.09
CA LEU A 6 -12.16 -4.17 1.38
C LEU A 6 -12.31 -5.05 0.13
N LEU A 7 -12.61 -4.46 -1.03
CA LEU A 7 -12.63 -5.19 -2.31
C LEU A 7 -11.25 -5.76 -2.64
N LEU A 8 -10.18 -4.99 -2.45
CA LEU A 8 -8.81 -5.44 -2.68
C LEU A 8 -8.37 -6.51 -1.68
N LEU A 9 -8.76 -6.36 -0.40
CA LEU A 9 -8.54 -7.36 0.64
C LEU A 9 -9.23 -8.69 0.28
N ASN A 10 -10.46 -8.60 -0.23
CA ASN A 10 -11.25 -9.74 -0.69
C ASN A 10 -10.97 -10.15 -2.14
N LYS A 11 -9.78 -9.81 -2.66
CA LYS A 11 -9.27 -10.29 -3.95
C LYS A 11 -10.22 -10.04 -5.12
N GLY A 12 -10.88 -8.88 -5.15
CA GLY A 12 -11.77 -8.48 -6.24
C GLY A 12 -13.21 -9.01 -6.13
N LYS A 13 -13.59 -9.63 -5.01
CA LYS A 13 -14.94 -10.13 -4.77
C LYS A 13 -15.71 -9.22 -3.82
N TRP A 14 -16.96 -8.93 -4.14
CA TRP A 14 -17.89 -8.23 -3.27
C TRP A 14 -19.11 -9.10 -3.02
N ASP A 15 -19.22 -9.63 -1.79
CA ASP A 15 -20.19 -10.67 -1.46
C ASP A 15 -20.12 -11.85 -2.46
N GLN A 16 -21.21 -12.20 -3.14
CA GLN A 16 -21.24 -13.25 -4.16
C GLN A 16 -20.80 -12.78 -5.55
N THR A 17 -20.57 -11.48 -5.74
CA THR A 17 -20.24 -10.90 -7.04
C THR A 17 -18.72 -10.82 -7.23
N VAL A 18 -18.22 -11.40 -8.33
CA VAL A 18 -16.83 -11.23 -8.75
C VAL A 18 -16.73 -9.95 -9.59
N ILE A 19 -16.10 -8.91 -9.04
CA ILE A 19 -15.90 -7.62 -9.73
C ILE A 19 -14.62 -7.65 -10.57
N LEU A 20 -13.54 -8.24 -10.04
CA LEU A 20 -12.29 -8.46 -10.77
C LEU A 20 -12.05 -9.97 -10.89
N SER A 21 -12.38 -10.54 -12.06
CA SER A 21 -12.19 -11.97 -12.35
C SER A 21 -10.78 -12.31 -12.79
N ASP A 22 -10.02 -11.34 -13.29
CA ASP A 22 -8.63 -11.55 -13.72
C ASP A 22 -7.69 -11.69 -12.51
N THR A 23 -7.39 -12.93 -12.18
CA THR A 23 -6.47 -13.26 -11.10
C THR A 23 -5.01 -12.91 -11.41
N ASN A 24 -4.62 -12.80 -12.68
CA ASN A 24 -3.28 -12.37 -13.06
C ASN A 24 -3.12 -10.87 -12.84
N TYR A 25 -4.15 -10.09 -13.15
CA TYR A 25 -4.19 -8.67 -12.80
C TYR A 25 -4.06 -8.47 -11.29
N TYR A 26 -4.83 -9.20 -10.47
CA TYR A 26 -4.72 -9.10 -9.01
C TYR A 26 -3.33 -9.50 -8.49
N LYS A 27 -2.72 -10.55 -9.06
CA LYS A 27 -1.34 -10.93 -8.73
C LYS A 27 -0.36 -9.81 -9.04
N ALA A 28 -0.45 -9.21 -10.23
CA ALA A 28 0.39 -8.07 -10.62
C ALA A 28 0.11 -6.80 -9.78
N GLN A 29 -1.10 -6.64 -9.26
CA GLN A 29 -1.47 -5.56 -8.34
C GLN A 29 -0.92 -5.76 -6.92
N THR A 30 -0.61 -6.99 -6.51
CA THR A 30 -0.18 -7.28 -5.13
C THR A 30 1.25 -7.81 -5.06
N ASN A 31 1.93 -7.87 -6.20
CA ASN A 31 3.32 -8.29 -6.33
C ASN A 31 4.06 -7.37 -7.29
N THR A 32 5.39 -7.46 -7.24
CA THR A 32 6.28 -6.73 -8.15
C THR A 32 5.87 -7.01 -9.58
N SER A 33 5.59 -5.96 -10.35
CA SER A 33 5.14 -6.09 -11.74
C SER A 33 6.20 -5.74 -12.78
N GLN A 34 7.37 -5.26 -12.34
CA GLN A 34 8.49 -4.87 -13.18
C GLN A 34 9.78 -4.75 -12.33
N ASP A 35 10.95 -4.77 -12.98
CA ASP A 35 12.26 -4.82 -12.30
C ASP A 35 12.82 -3.44 -11.87
N LEU A 36 12.42 -2.36 -12.55
CA LEU A 36 12.83 -0.97 -12.28
C LEU A 36 12.50 -0.51 -10.84
N ASN A 37 11.32 -0.81 -10.33
CA ASN A 37 10.90 -0.49 -8.96
C ASN A 37 10.16 -1.68 -8.34
N PRO A 38 10.89 -2.59 -7.65
CA PRO A 38 10.31 -3.80 -7.07
C PRO A 38 9.14 -3.54 -6.11
N SER A 39 9.12 -2.37 -5.48
CA SER A 39 8.09 -1.89 -4.55
C SER A 39 6.84 -1.30 -5.22
N TYR A 40 6.65 -1.55 -6.52
CA TYR A 40 5.48 -1.10 -7.24
C TYR A 40 4.83 -2.26 -8.01
N GLY A 41 3.52 -2.44 -7.79
CA GLY A 41 2.67 -3.35 -8.55
C GLY A 41 1.80 -2.58 -9.53
N TYR A 42 0.76 -3.22 -10.06
CA TYR A 42 -0.23 -2.54 -10.89
C TYR A 42 -1.05 -1.54 -10.08
N LEU A 43 -0.64 -0.27 -10.17
CA LEU A 43 -1.27 0.90 -9.55
C LEU A 43 -1.27 0.85 -8.00
N THR A 44 -0.30 0.15 -7.41
CA THR A 44 -0.16 -0.03 -5.96
C THR A 44 1.31 0.02 -5.53
N TRP A 45 1.51 0.47 -4.30
CA TRP A 45 2.79 0.48 -3.61
C TRP A 45 2.90 -0.77 -2.74
N LEU A 46 4.05 -1.45 -2.76
CA LEU A 46 4.28 -2.74 -2.10
C LEU A 46 5.34 -2.59 -1.02
N ASN A 47 5.02 -2.94 0.23
CA ASN A 47 5.90 -2.64 1.35
C ASN A 47 7.12 -3.59 1.44
N GLY A 48 6.90 -4.91 1.47
CA GLY A 48 7.88 -5.94 1.83
C GLY A 48 8.97 -6.26 0.81
N LYS A 49 9.42 -5.27 0.05
CA LYS A 49 10.48 -5.42 -0.96
C LYS A 49 11.78 -4.83 -0.42
N SER A 50 12.90 -5.25 -1.02
CA SER A 50 14.23 -4.88 -0.53
C SER A 50 14.69 -3.49 -0.96
N ASN A 51 14.01 -2.86 -1.91
CA ASN A 51 14.30 -1.52 -2.38
C ASN A 51 13.09 -0.89 -3.08
N TYR A 52 13.09 0.44 -3.18
CA TYR A 52 12.05 1.22 -3.84
C TYR A 52 12.61 2.47 -4.53
N MET A 53 11.82 3.00 -5.47
CA MET A 53 12.00 4.33 -6.04
C MET A 53 10.79 5.20 -5.70
N LEU A 54 11.00 6.50 -5.56
CA LEU A 54 9.93 7.48 -5.31
C LEU A 54 9.58 8.25 -6.59
N PRO A 55 8.36 8.78 -6.71
CA PRO A 55 8.00 9.62 -7.85
C PRO A 55 9.00 10.79 -7.97
N THR A 56 9.27 11.21 -9.21
CA THR A 56 10.23 12.27 -9.60
C THR A 56 11.71 12.01 -9.31
N LEU A 57 12.06 10.94 -8.62
CA LEU A 57 13.44 10.56 -8.32
C LEU A 57 13.87 9.33 -9.11
N GLN A 58 15.13 9.32 -9.53
CA GLN A 58 15.79 8.13 -10.10
C GLN A 58 16.63 7.36 -9.07
N ALA A 59 16.74 7.88 -7.85
CA ALA A 59 17.46 7.22 -6.77
C ALA A 59 16.73 5.94 -6.34
N VAL A 60 17.49 4.89 -6.09
CA VAL A 60 17.02 3.62 -5.50
C VAL A 60 17.33 3.65 -4.01
N PHE A 61 16.29 3.48 -3.20
CA PHE A 61 16.40 3.46 -1.75
C PHE A 61 16.35 2.00 -1.25
N PRO A 62 17.29 1.58 -0.39
CA PRO A 62 17.25 0.24 0.20
C PRO A 62 16.19 0.16 1.30
N GLY A 63 15.62 -1.03 1.49
CA GLY A 63 14.62 -1.35 2.50
C GLY A 63 13.18 -1.25 2.00
N MET A 64 12.26 -1.38 2.96
CA MET A 64 10.82 -1.33 2.75
C MET A 64 10.31 0.12 2.71
N LEU A 65 9.22 0.37 1.97
CA LEU A 65 8.57 1.69 1.89
C LEU A 65 8.14 2.23 3.27
N THR A 66 7.64 1.34 4.12
CA THR A 66 7.11 1.63 5.45
C THR A 66 7.60 0.56 6.42
N PRO A 67 8.84 0.69 6.93
CA PRO A 67 9.47 -0.34 7.76
C PRO A 67 8.70 -0.75 9.00
N ASN A 68 7.89 0.15 9.57
CA ASN A 68 7.07 -0.18 10.73
C ASN A 68 5.85 -1.04 10.39
N ALA A 69 5.40 -1.11 9.13
CA ALA A 69 4.21 -1.84 8.71
C ALA A 69 4.50 -3.31 8.33
N PRO A 70 3.49 -4.19 8.28
CA PRO A 70 3.64 -5.57 7.82
C PRO A 70 4.21 -5.65 6.39
N ALA A 71 5.03 -6.67 6.13
CA ALA A 71 5.69 -6.84 4.84
C ALA A 71 4.69 -7.10 3.68
N ASP A 72 3.56 -7.74 3.96
CA ASP A 72 2.51 -8.01 2.98
C ASP A 72 1.55 -6.83 2.76
N MET A 73 1.79 -5.69 3.41
CA MET A 73 1.04 -4.47 3.16
C MET A 73 1.24 -4.01 1.71
N PHE A 74 0.14 -3.71 1.03
CA PHE A 74 0.14 -2.95 -0.21
C PHE A 74 -0.81 -1.76 -0.10
N SER A 75 -0.62 -0.75 -0.94
CA SER A 75 -1.32 0.53 -0.76
C SER A 75 -1.62 1.29 -2.04
N ALA A 76 -2.74 2.00 -2.04
CA ALA A 76 -3.00 3.10 -2.98
C ALA A 76 -2.66 4.42 -2.27
N LEU A 77 -1.67 5.14 -2.78
CA LEU A 77 -1.15 6.38 -2.20
C LEU A 77 -1.44 7.54 -3.16
N GLY A 78 -2.07 8.59 -2.67
CA GLY A 78 -2.49 9.75 -3.47
C GLY A 78 -2.05 11.09 -2.89
N LYS A 79 -2.17 12.13 -3.72
CA LYS A 79 -1.93 13.55 -3.36
C LYS A 79 -2.69 13.95 -2.10
N ASN A 80 -2.15 14.91 -1.36
CA ASN A 80 -2.66 15.32 -0.03
C ASN A 80 -2.75 14.12 0.90
N ASP A 81 -1.88 13.15 0.64
CA ASP A 81 -1.57 12.12 1.60
C ASP A 81 -2.84 11.26 1.83
N GLN A 82 -3.65 11.05 0.78
CA GLN A 82 -4.79 10.13 0.79
C GLN A 82 -4.28 8.69 0.71
N LYS A 83 -4.77 7.80 1.58
CA LYS A 83 -4.18 6.46 1.72
C LYS A 83 -5.25 5.39 1.86
N VAL A 84 -5.04 4.30 1.12
CA VAL A 84 -5.68 3.01 1.36
C VAL A 84 -4.57 2.01 1.62
N TYR A 85 -4.41 1.56 2.86
CA TYR A 85 -3.52 0.46 3.19
C TYR A 85 -4.32 -0.83 3.33
N VAL A 86 -3.84 -1.90 2.72
CA VAL A 86 -4.44 -3.23 2.81
C VAL A 86 -3.37 -4.20 3.33
N VAL A 87 -3.71 -4.92 4.40
CA VAL A 87 -2.83 -5.90 5.02
C VAL A 87 -3.55 -7.25 5.08
N PRO A 88 -3.30 -8.15 4.11
CA PRO A 88 -3.94 -9.46 4.05
C PRO A 88 -3.72 -10.30 5.31
N SER A 89 -2.49 -10.35 5.84
CA SER A 89 -2.11 -11.14 7.01
C SER A 89 -2.85 -10.77 8.27
N GLN A 90 -3.36 -9.53 8.34
CA GLN A 90 -4.10 -8.98 9.47
C GLN A 90 -5.60 -8.84 9.19
N ASN A 91 -6.07 -9.25 8.01
CA ASN A 91 -7.44 -8.99 7.53
C ASN A 91 -7.87 -7.53 7.74
N LEU A 92 -6.95 -6.59 7.46
CA LEU A 92 -7.04 -5.21 7.88
C LEU A 92 -7.02 -4.25 6.68
N VAL A 93 -7.89 -3.24 6.74
CA VAL A 93 -7.85 -2.07 5.87
C VAL A 93 -7.76 -0.82 6.73
N VAL A 94 -6.76 0.02 6.48
CA VAL A 94 -6.61 1.33 7.12
C VAL A 94 -6.80 2.41 6.07
N ILE A 95 -7.67 3.38 6.37
CA ILE A 95 -7.98 4.49 5.48
C ILE A 95 -7.56 5.79 6.13
N ARG A 96 -6.89 6.64 5.37
CA ARG A 96 -6.65 8.02 5.75
C ARG A 96 -7.14 8.95 4.65
N MET A 97 -7.94 9.93 5.05
CA MET A 97 -8.52 10.99 4.23
C MET A 97 -8.34 12.33 4.94
N GLY A 98 -8.28 13.43 4.19
CA GLY A 98 -8.14 14.78 4.74
C GLY A 98 -7.07 15.61 4.04
N GLU A 99 -6.62 16.69 4.68
CA GLU A 99 -5.50 17.48 4.17
C GLU A 99 -4.15 16.78 4.37
N SER A 100 -3.10 17.31 3.73
CA SER A 100 -1.73 16.81 3.88
C SER A 100 -1.32 16.74 5.35
N ALA A 101 -0.62 15.67 5.79
CA ALA A 101 -0.16 15.54 7.18
C ALA A 101 1.21 16.23 7.40
N GLY A 102 1.57 17.13 6.50
CA GLY A 102 2.87 17.78 6.44
C GLY A 102 3.13 18.32 5.04
N ASN A 103 4.37 18.20 4.57
CA ASN A 103 4.73 18.58 3.21
C ASN A 103 4.02 17.69 2.19
N VAL A 104 3.46 18.32 1.14
CA VAL A 104 2.76 17.61 0.08
C VAL A 104 3.73 16.70 -0.66
N GLN A 105 3.47 15.39 -0.62
CA GLN A 105 4.18 14.37 -1.38
C GLN A 105 3.24 13.71 -2.39
N LEU A 106 3.80 13.17 -3.47
CA LEU A 106 3.01 12.52 -4.52
C LEU A 106 2.51 11.11 -4.16
N ALA A 107 3.20 10.43 -3.23
CA ALA A 107 2.84 9.07 -2.81
C ALA A 107 3.22 8.81 -1.34
N VAL A 108 4.45 8.36 -1.10
CA VAL A 108 4.97 8.02 0.24
C VAL A 108 5.30 9.30 1.02
N SER A 109 5.01 9.31 2.31
CA SER A 109 5.34 10.40 3.23
C SER A 109 5.78 9.86 4.60
N SER A 110 6.35 10.72 5.45
CA SER A 110 6.76 10.30 6.81
C SER A 110 5.57 9.79 7.64
N PHE A 111 4.36 10.30 7.37
CA PHE A 111 3.12 9.88 8.01
C PHE A 111 2.91 8.36 7.95
N ASP A 112 3.25 7.71 6.83
CA ASP A 112 3.06 6.28 6.65
C ASP A 112 3.79 5.50 7.76
N ASN A 113 5.08 5.77 7.94
CA ASN A 113 5.90 5.04 8.91
C ASN A 113 5.58 5.41 10.36
N GLU A 114 5.21 6.66 10.63
CA GLU A 114 4.80 7.11 11.96
C GLU A 114 3.47 6.48 12.41
N LEU A 115 2.46 6.47 11.53
CA LEU A 115 1.17 5.85 11.80
C LEU A 115 1.34 4.36 12.07
N TRP A 116 2.05 3.65 11.20
CA TRP A 116 2.25 2.21 11.36
C TRP A 116 3.08 1.86 12.59
N GLY A 117 4.01 2.73 13.00
CA GLY A 117 4.69 2.61 14.28
C GLY A 117 3.73 2.63 15.46
N LYS A 118 2.75 3.54 15.46
CA LYS A 118 1.68 3.59 16.49
C LYS A 118 0.77 2.37 16.42
N LEU A 119 0.30 1.99 15.23
CA LEU A 119 -0.57 0.83 15.04
C LEU A 119 0.10 -0.47 15.47
N LYS A 120 1.41 -0.61 15.24
CA LYS A 120 2.18 -1.79 15.66
C LYS A 120 2.07 -2.04 17.16
N THR A 121 2.09 -0.98 17.98
CA THR A 121 1.97 -1.09 19.44
C THR A 121 0.61 -1.59 19.92
N VAL A 122 -0.43 -1.48 19.09
CA VAL A 122 -1.80 -1.86 19.41
C VAL A 122 -2.19 -3.21 18.80
N ILE A 123 -1.75 -3.46 17.55
CA ILE A 123 -2.15 -4.65 16.77
C ILE A 123 -1.21 -5.83 17.04
N GLY A 124 0.09 -5.59 17.28
CA GLY A 124 1.03 -6.63 17.68
C GLY A 124 1.43 -7.63 16.58
N TYR A 125 1.69 -7.13 15.37
CA TYR A 125 2.25 -7.92 14.26
C TYR A 125 3.79 -7.88 14.20
#